data_AF-A0A1L4CZP0-F1
#
_entry.id   AF-A0A1L4CZP0-F1
#
_cell.length_a   1.000
_cell.length_b   1.000
_cell.length_c   1.000
_cell.angle_alpha   90.00
_cell.angle_beta   90.00
_cell.angle_gamma   90.00
#
_symmetry.space_group_name_H-M   'P 1'
#
loop_
_entity.id
_entity.type
_entity.pdbx_description
1 polymer ?
#
loop_
_entity_poly.entity_id
_entity_poly.type
_entity_poly.pdbx_seq_one_letter_code
_entity_poly.pdbx_strand_id
1 'polypeptide(L)'
;MFNLLKKLQTFIFIFCFSFYNYAFSYEKNKFDLIIDTDAAIDDWLAVLYSLNQEKKSNLLGITIAATGEAHCKPAQINIANLIYLAGKEKKQIPISCGDSVPLEGFHTFPDKWRIDSDTMNNIIIQKNPNPNILAQHAVEWLHETLNKNSNPVVILSIGPLTNIGQLIKKYPEVTKKVKRIYIMGGAIYVKGNLIIPNITESLKNKYAEWNIWVDPLAAKIVMNSDIPLSLVTLDATNQVQVTRDFMKTLKKNMKSKAANFYADILDKNLEFVDSGEYYFWDILTAASMYFPFCTEKKTSLDVITQYESNTNGYDQIKSFGKEFNLALEQFKDNMQNRQAFEQLESGRTLVLKTRENKKLQKFCTKVSEKQFKKSLIETLNYSN
;
A
#
# COMPACT_ATOMS: atom_id res chain seq x y z
N MET A 1 40.82 -8.44 -42.38
CA MET A 1 40.28 -7.27 -41.64
C MET A 1 38.75 -7.17 -41.68
N PHE A 2 38.07 -7.52 -42.79
CA PHE A 2 36.60 -7.46 -42.91
C PHE A 2 35.81 -8.42 -41.99
N ASN A 3 36.36 -9.58 -41.60
CA ASN A 3 35.65 -10.54 -40.74
C ASN A 3 35.69 -10.20 -39.24
N LEU A 4 36.59 -9.32 -38.79
CA LEU A 4 36.64 -8.86 -37.39
C LEU A 4 35.59 -7.78 -37.11
N LEU A 5 35.33 -6.90 -38.09
CA LEU A 5 34.33 -5.83 -38.02
C LEU A 5 32.89 -6.36 -38.01
N LYS A 6 32.59 -7.43 -38.78
CA LYS A 6 31.27 -8.10 -38.71
C LYS A 6 31.02 -8.81 -37.37
N LYS A 7 32.06 -9.43 -36.78
CA LYS A 7 31.95 -10.02 -35.44
C LYS A 7 31.78 -8.96 -34.36
N LEU A 8 32.45 -7.80 -34.48
CA LEU A 8 32.26 -6.67 -33.55
C LEU A 8 30.86 -6.04 -33.69
N GLN A 9 30.32 -5.87 -34.90
CA GLN A 9 28.96 -5.39 -35.11
C GLN A 9 27.90 -6.35 -34.55
N THR A 10 28.12 -7.66 -34.68
CA THR A 10 27.20 -8.68 -34.12
C THR A 10 27.31 -8.74 -32.59
N PHE A 11 28.51 -8.57 -32.03
CA PHE A 11 28.70 -8.47 -30.58
C PHE A 11 28.11 -7.19 -29.99
N ILE A 12 28.23 -6.05 -30.68
CA ILE A 12 27.63 -4.77 -30.26
C ILE A 12 26.10 -4.81 -30.41
N PHE A 13 25.55 -5.50 -31.41
CA PHE A 13 24.11 -5.71 -31.52
C PHE A 13 23.55 -6.61 -30.41
N ILE A 14 24.31 -7.61 -29.96
CA ILE A 14 23.92 -8.48 -28.84
C ILE A 14 24.16 -7.79 -27.48
N PHE A 15 25.18 -6.93 -27.35
CA PHE A 15 25.43 -6.15 -26.13
C PHE A 15 24.44 -4.98 -25.95
N CYS A 16 23.86 -4.46 -27.04
CA CYS A 16 22.78 -3.47 -26.97
C CYS A 16 21.39 -4.10 -26.74
N PHE A 17 21.24 -5.42 -26.85
CA PHE A 17 19.98 -6.12 -26.56
C PHE A 17 19.91 -6.76 -25.17
N SER A 18 21.02 -6.80 -24.41
CA SER A 18 21.05 -7.38 -23.05
C SER A 18 20.69 -6.40 -21.92
N PHE A 19 20.22 -5.19 -22.23
CA PHE A 19 19.62 -4.27 -21.25
C PHE A 19 18.08 -4.24 -21.27
N TYR A 20 17.45 -5.09 -22.08
CA TYR A 20 16.00 -5.16 -22.19
C TYR A 20 15.45 -6.35 -21.42
N ASN A 21 15.25 -6.17 -20.12
CA ASN A 21 14.13 -6.72 -19.33
C ASN A 21 14.39 -6.44 -17.83
N TYR A 22 14.53 -5.16 -17.50
CA TYR A 22 14.67 -4.70 -16.11
C TYR A 22 13.65 -3.61 -15.88
N ALA A 23 12.40 -3.96 -15.60
CA ALA A 23 11.44 -2.93 -15.23
C ALA A 23 10.24 -3.50 -14.50
N PHE A 24 9.85 -2.76 -13.45
CA PHE A 24 8.46 -2.66 -13.13
C PHE A 24 7.63 -2.35 -14.37
N SER A 25 6.63 -3.18 -14.67
CA SER A 25 5.76 -2.87 -15.81
C SER A 25 4.87 -1.73 -15.35
N TYR A 26 5.35 -0.51 -15.50
CA TYR A 26 4.51 0.68 -15.43
C TYR A 26 3.48 0.63 -16.56
N GLU A 27 2.39 1.33 -16.40
CA GLU A 27 1.33 1.36 -17.39
C GLU A 27 1.72 2.30 -18.54
N LYS A 28 2.03 1.70 -19.70
CA LYS A 28 2.52 2.41 -20.89
C LYS A 28 1.44 3.24 -21.58
N ASN A 29 0.20 2.78 -21.52
CA ASN A 29 -0.96 3.42 -22.14
C ASN A 29 -1.87 3.97 -21.06
N LYS A 30 -2.75 4.91 -21.44
CA LYS A 30 -3.78 5.39 -20.53
C LYS A 30 -4.65 4.22 -20.03
N PHE A 31 -4.88 4.17 -18.72
CA PHE A 31 -5.58 3.06 -18.07
C PHE A 31 -6.66 3.56 -17.10
N ASP A 32 -7.68 2.73 -16.86
CA ASP A 32 -8.67 3.00 -15.83
C ASP A 32 -8.12 2.59 -14.46
N LEU A 33 -8.26 3.46 -13.47
CA LEU A 33 -7.67 3.33 -12.15
C LEU A 33 -8.75 3.38 -11.06
N ILE A 34 -8.62 2.51 -10.07
CA ILE A 34 -9.28 2.63 -8.76
C ILE A 34 -8.20 2.71 -7.69
N ILE A 35 -8.39 3.55 -6.67
CA ILE A 35 -7.51 3.64 -5.51
C ILE A 35 -8.24 3.09 -4.30
N ASP A 36 -7.66 2.11 -3.63
CA ASP A 36 -8.07 1.58 -2.33
C ASP A 36 -7.05 2.02 -1.28
N THR A 37 -7.48 2.87 -0.35
CA THR A 37 -6.63 3.66 0.54
C THR A 37 -7.23 3.67 1.94
N ASP A 38 -6.41 3.64 2.97
CA ASP A 38 -6.84 3.90 4.35
C ASP A 38 -6.67 5.37 4.75
N ALA A 39 -6.36 6.23 3.78
CA ALA A 39 -6.36 7.69 3.87
C ALA A 39 -5.50 8.22 5.03
N ALA A 40 -4.35 7.58 5.27
CA ALA A 40 -3.32 8.04 6.17
C ALA A 40 -2.61 9.28 5.61
N ILE A 41 -1.65 9.77 6.40
CA ILE A 41 -0.89 10.98 6.10
C ILE A 41 -0.11 10.85 4.78
N ASP A 42 0.46 9.68 4.48
CA ASP A 42 1.21 9.42 3.26
C ASP A 42 0.32 9.04 2.06
N ASP A 43 -0.86 8.44 2.28
CA ASP A 43 -1.85 8.20 1.22
C ASP A 43 -2.30 9.49 0.54
N TRP A 44 -2.49 10.57 1.29
CA TRP A 44 -2.98 11.84 0.74
C TRP A 44 -2.10 12.34 -0.40
N LEU A 45 -0.79 12.16 -0.26
CA LEU A 45 0.16 12.49 -1.32
C LEU A 45 0.01 11.55 -2.53
N ALA A 46 -0.18 10.25 -2.30
CA ALA A 46 -0.40 9.26 -3.36
C ALA A 46 -1.68 9.55 -4.17
N VAL A 47 -2.75 9.98 -3.49
CA VAL A 47 -4.02 10.41 -4.10
C VAL A 47 -3.83 11.68 -4.90
N LEU A 48 -3.22 12.73 -4.33
CA LEU A 48 -2.94 13.99 -5.04
C LEU A 48 -2.05 13.77 -6.27
N TYR A 49 -1.02 12.93 -6.14
CA TYR A 49 -0.16 12.57 -7.26
C TYR A 49 -0.96 11.90 -8.37
N SER A 50 -1.79 10.90 -8.03
CA SER A 50 -2.61 10.17 -9.01
C SER A 50 -3.65 11.05 -9.70
N LEU A 51 -4.26 12.01 -8.98
CA LEU A 51 -5.19 12.99 -9.53
C LEU A 51 -4.53 13.89 -10.61
N ASN A 52 -3.22 14.14 -10.50
CA ASN A 52 -2.46 14.92 -11.47
C ASN A 52 -1.98 14.11 -12.68
N GLN A 53 -2.25 12.80 -12.75
CA GLN A 53 -1.79 11.93 -13.84
C GLN A 53 -2.87 11.68 -14.91
N GLU A 54 -3.75 12.64 -15.19
CA GLU A 54 -4.93 12.46 -16.07
C GLU A 54 -4.59 12.11 -17.54
N LYS A 55 -3.36 12.41 -17.96
CA LYS A 55 -2.83 12.00 -19.27
C LYS A 55 -2.50 10.51 -19.32
N LYS A 56 -2.27 9.88 -18.16
CA LYS A 56 -1.87 8.48 -18.00
C LYS A 56 -2.93 7.60 -17.35
N SER A 57 -3.86 8.13 -16.58
CA SER A 57 -4.93 7.35 -15.99
C SER A 57 -6.27 8.07 -16.00
N ASN A 58 -7.33 7.27 -15.93
CA ASN A 58 -8.70 7.69 -15.71
C ASN A 58 -9.14 7.15 -14.34
N LEU A 59 -9.13 8.01 -13.32
CA LEU A 59 -9.51 7.63 -11.97
C LEU A 59 -11.03 7.47 -11.88
N LEU A 60 -11.49 6.21 -11.76
CA LEU A 60 -12.89 5.83 -11.72
C LEU A 60 -13.55 6.07 -10.36
N GLY A 61 -12.78 5.97 -9.28
CA GLY A 61 -13.25 6.14 -7.91
C GLY A 61 -12.21 5.74 -6.88
N ILE A 62 -12.54 6.02 -5.62
CA ILE A 62 -11.68 5.76 -4.47
C ILE A 62 -12.48 4.97 -3.41
N THR A 63 -11.90 3.90 -2.90
CA THR A 63 -12.44 3.13 -1.79
C THR A 63 -11.62 3.33 -0.53
N ILE A 64 -12.31 3.50 0.60
CA ILE A 64 -11.67 3.59 1.91
C ILE A 64 -11.56 2.19 2.53
N ALA A 65 -10.34 1.76 2.82
CA ALA A 65 -10.04 0.58 3.63
C ALA A 65 -10.09 0.97 5.12
N ALA A 66 -11.29 1.06 5.69
CA ALA A 66 -11.52 1.61 7.04
C ALA A 66 -10.94 0.75 8.19
N THR A 67 -10.36 -0.41 7.87
CA THR A 67 -9.50 -1.20 8.77
C THR A 67 -8.16 -0.56 9.06
N GLY A 68 -7.71 0.38 8.23
CA GLY A 68 -6.41 1.01 8.34
C GLY A 68 -6.39 2.27 9.22
N GLU A 69 -5.58 3.23 8.80
CA GLU A 69 -5.27 4.46 9.55
C GLU A 69 -6.35 5.53 9.55
N ALA A 70 -7.51 5.36 8.91
CA ALA A 70 -8.59 6.34 9.05
C ALA A 70 -9.96 5.68 9.21
N HIS A 71 -10.83 6.37 9.94
CA HIS A 71 -12.24 6.00 10.01
C HIS A 71 -12.96 6.43 8.75
N CYS A 72 -13.96 5.62 8.39
CA CYS A 72 -14.74 5.75 7.17
C CYS A 72 -15.19 7.18 6.84
N LYS A 73 -15.94 7.82 7.76
CA LYS A 73 -16.58 9.11 7.48
C LYS A 73 -15.57 10.26 7.38
N PRO A 74 -14.60 10.42 8.30
CA PRO A 74 -13.52 11.39 8.14
C PRO A 74 -12.70 11.17 6.86
N ALA A 75 -12.29 9.93 6.58
CA ALA A 75 -11.52 9.58 5.39
C ALA A 75 -12.24 10.00 4.09
N GLN A 76 -13.53 9.68 3.96
CA GLN A 76 -14.33 10.08 2.80
C GLN A 76 -14.34 11.60 2.59
N ILE A 77 -14.47 12.37 3.69
CA ILE A 77 -14.44 13.84 3.65
C ILE A 77 -13.05 14.34 3.26
N ASN A 78 -12.00 13.77 3.86
CA ASN A 78 -10.61 14.15 3.61
C ASN A 78 -10.24 13.91 2.14
N ILE A 79 -10.54 12.73 1.60
CA ILE A 79 -10.35 12.44 0.17
C ILE A 79 -11.16 13.39 -0.72
N ALA A 80 -12.41 13.69 -0.38
CA ALA A 80 -13.21 14.64 -1.17
C ALA A 80 -12.61 16.05 -1.19
N ASN A 81 -12.04 16.49 -0.07
CA ASN A 81 -11.36 17.77 0.05
C ASN A 81 -10.05 17.77 -0.75
N LEU A 82 -9.31 16.66 -0.81
CA LEU A 82 -8.11 16.54 -1.66
C LEU A 82 -8.44 16.59 -3.15
N ILE A 83 -9.54 15.96 -3.58
CA ILE A 83 -10.05 16.08 -4.96
C ILE A 83 -10.36 17.54 -5.30
N TYR A 84 -10.98 18.27 -4.37
CA TYR A 84 -11.27 19.68 -4.53
C TYR A 84 -10.00 20.54 -4.52
N LEU A 85 -9.05 20.26 -3.62
CA LEU A 85 -7.73 20.91 -3.56
C LEU A 85 -6.96 20.78 -4.87
N ALA A 86 -7.08 19.64 -5.55
CA ALA A 86 -6.48 19.38 -6.85
C ALA A 86 -7.25 19.98 -8.04
N GLY A 87 -8.36 20.70 -7.80
CA GLY A 87 -9.21 21.30 -8.84
C GLY A 87 -9.94 20.26 -9.70
N LYS A 88 -10.26 19.09 -9.11
CA LYS A 88 -10.86 17.94 -9.80
C LYS A 88 -12.32 17.70 -9.43
N GLU A 89 -12.97 18.64 -8.78
CA GLU A 89 -14.36 18.52 -8.30
C GLU A 89 -15.35 18.21 -9.43
N LYS A 90 -15.16 18.78 -10.64
CA LYS A 90 -16.04 18.54 -11.79
C LYS A 90 -16.07 17.09 -12.26
N LYS A 91 -15.08 16.28 -11.89
CA LYS A 91 -15.05 14.85 -12.23
C LYS A 91 -16.03 14.02 -11.42
N GLN A 92 -16.54 14.54 -10.31
CA GLN A 92 -17.43 13.83 -9.40
C GLN A 92 -16.93 12.41 -9.11
N ILE A 93 -15.65 12.28 -8.74
CA ILE A 93 -15.03 10.97 -8.46
C ILE A 93 -15.74 10.35 -7.25
N PRO A 94 -16.39 9.18 -7.39
CA PRO A 94 -17.10 8.53 -6.29
C PRO A 94 -16.14 8.06 -5.21
N ILE A 95 -16.55 8.24 -3.96
CA ILE A 95 -15.81 7.78 -2.79
C ILE A 95 -16.72 6.85 -1.98
N SER A 96 -16.32 5.59 -1.88
CA SER A 96 -17.04 4.56 -1.14
C SER A 96 -16.15 4.04 0.00
N CYS A 97 -16.74 3.32 0.96
CA CYS A 97 -16.04 2.90 2.16
C CYS A 97 -16.39 1.46 2.50
N GLY A 98 -15.38 0.71 2.94
CA GLY A 98 -15.49 -0.69 3.33
C GLY A 98 -15.71 -0.88 4.82
N ASP A 99 -15.50 -2.12 5.26
CA ASP A 99 -15.61 -2.49 6.66
C ASP A 99 -14.48 -1.87 7.51
N SER A 100 -14.80 -1.59 8.78
CA SER A 100 -13.84 -1.10 9.77
C SER A 100 -13.19 -2.21 10.59
N VAL A 101 -13.39 -3.48 10.20
CA VAL A 101 -12.82 -4.67 10.86
C VAL A 101 -12.19 -5.60 9.83
N PRO A 102 -11.03 -6.21 10.13
CA PRO A 102 -10.39 -7.14 9.21
C PRO A 102 -11.21 -8.43 9.07
N LEU A 103 -10.94 -9.21 8.02
CA LEU A 103 -11.57 -10.50 7.77
C LEU A 103 -11.30 -11.53 8.89
N GLU A 104 -10.15 -11.40 9.55
CA GLU A 104 -9.75 -12.23 10.68
C GLU A 104 -8.95 -11.39 11.69
N GLY A 105 -9.22 -11.64 12.98
CA GLY A 105 -8.53 -10.95 14.08
C GLY A 105 -9.13 -9.58 14.40
N PHE A 106 -8.37 -8.79 15.16
CA PHE A 106 -8.79 -7.49 15.69
C PHE A 106 -7.65 -6.48 15.68
N HIS A 107 -6.71 -6.64 14.75
CA HIS A 107 -5.58 -5.75 14.62
C HIS A 107 -6.04 -4.39 14.11
N THR A 108 -5.49 -3.33 14.69
CA THR A 108 -5.77 -1.95 14.33
C THR A 108 -4.49 -1.13 14.41
N PHE A 109 -4.42 -0.08 13.62
CA PHE A 109 -3.40 0.95 13.82
C PHE A 109 -3.59 1.68 15.16
N PRO A 110 -2.55 2.33 15.70
CA PRO A 110 -2.64 3.13 16.92
C PRO A 110 -3.73 4.20 16.84
N ASP A 111 -4.55 4.34 17.88
CA ASP A 111 -5.68 5.29 17.88
C ASP A 111 -5.24 6.73 17.62
N LYS A 112 -4.05 7.12 18.09
CA LYS A 112 -3.48 8.45 17.85
C LYS A 112 -3.28 8.70 16.35
N TRP A 113 -2.71 7.75 15.62
CA TRP A 113 -2.51 7.88 14.17
C TRP A 113 -3.86 7.94 13.45
N ARG A 114 -4.84 7.15 13.91
CA ARG A 114 -6.19 7.19 13.35
C ARG A 114 -6.88 8.55 13.53
N ILE A 115 -6.73 9.14 14.71
CA ILE A 115 -7.22 10.50 14.98
C ILE A 115 -6.47 11.54 14.13
N ASP A 116 -5.16 11.41 13.97
CA ASP A 116 -4.37 12.32 13.14
C ASP A 116 -4.84 12.26 11.68
N SER A 117 -5.06 11.07 11.13
CA SER A 117 -5.62 10.90 9.79
C SER A 117 -7.04 11.45 9.67
N ASP A 118 -7.91 11.16 10.64
CA ASP A 118 -9.29 11.68 10.65
C ASP A 118 -9.34 13.21 10.65
N THR A 119 -8.44 13.84 11.41
CA THR A 119 -8.38 15.30 11.57
C THR A 119 -7.53 16.00 10.51
N MET A 120 -7.03 15.27 9.51
CA MET A 120 -6.08 15.77 8.52
C MET A 120 -4.81 16.37 9.17
N ASN A 121 -4.38 15.79 10.29
CA ASN A 121 -3.34 16.28 11.18
C ASN A 121 -3.52 17.77 11.55
N ASN A 122 -4.78 18.18 11.71
CA ASN A 122 -5.24 19.55 11.96
C ASN A 122 -4.85 20.57 10.86
N ILE A 123 -4.55 20.12 9.65
CA ILE A 123 -4.29 20.99 8.52
C ILE A 123 -5.62 21.43 7.90
N ILE A 124 -5.76 22.74 7.75
CA ILE A 124 -6.98 23.35 7.25
C ILE A 124 -6.87 23.45 5.73
N ILE A 125 -7.68 22.66 5.03
CA ILE A 125 -7.90 22.80 3.59
C ILE A 125 -9.34 23.19 3.29
N GLN A 126 -9.57 23.71 2.08
CA GLN A 126 -10.91 24.06 1.64
C GLN A 126 -11.78 22.81 1.52
N LYS A 127 -12.97 22.87 2.13
CA LYS A 127 -13.94 21.78 2.07
C LYS A 127 -14.57 21.71 0.69
N ASN A 128 -14.71 20.51 0.16
CA ASN A 128 -15.46 20.28 -1.07
C ASN A 128 -16.95 20.59 -0.83
N PRO A 129 -17.57 21.54 -1.54
CA PRO A 129 -18.96 21.92 -1.32
C PRO A 129 -19.96 20.88 -1.85
N ASN A 130 -19.55 19.98 -2.75
CA ASN A 130 -20.41 18.98 -3.37
C ASN A 130 -19.67 17.63 -3.52
N PRO A 131 -19.31 16.98 -2.41
CA PRO A 131 -18.52 15.75 -2.45
C PRO A 131 -19.35 14.58 -2.98
N ASN A 132 -18.81 13.77 -3.90
CA ASN A 132 -19.46 12.54 -4.37
C ASN A 132 -19.17 11.36 -3.43
N ILE A 133 -19.69 11.43 -2.20
CA ILE A 133 -19.58 10.36 -1.21
C ILE A 133 -20.76 9.40 -1.37
N LEU A 134 -20.46 8.13 -1.62
CA LEU A 134 -21.47 7.09 -1.80
C LEU A 134 -21.84 6.46 -0.45
N ALA A 135 -23.13 6.17 -0.28
CA ALA A 135 -23.62 5.31 0.80
C ALA A 135 -23.40 3.81 0.52
N GLN A 136 -23.13 3.46 -0.73
CA GLN A 136 -22.83 2.10 -1.15
C GLN A 136 -21.52 1.61 -0.52
N HIS A 137 -21.49 0.35 -0.08
CA HIS A 137 -20.31 -0.31 0.48
C HIS A 137 -19.21 -0.50 -0.58
N ALA A 138 -17.94 -0.35 -0.19
CA ALA A 138 -16.80 -0.36 -1.12
C ALA A 138 -16.73 -1.62 -1.98
N VAL A 139 -16.95 -2.79 -1.38
CA VAL A 139 -16.88 -4.07 -2.10
C VAL A 139 -17.98 -4.20 -3.16
N GLU A 140 -19.18 -3.68 -2.89
CA GLU A 140 -20.28 -3.67 -3.86
C GLU A 140 -20.02 -2.66 -4.98
N TRP A 141 -19.54 -1.48 -4.62
CA TRP A 141 -19.17 -0.46 -5.60
C TRP A 141 -18.03 -0.94 -6.52
N LEU A 142 -17.00 -1.61 -5.96
CA LEU A 142 -15.92 -2.23 -6.73
C LEU A 142 -16.46 -3.26 -7.71
N HIS A 143 -17.29 -4.19 -7.25
CA HIS A 143 -17.91 -5.21 -8.09
C HIS A 143 -18.70 -4.59 -9.25
N GLU A 144 -19.59 -3.64 -8.96
CA GLU A 144 -20.38 -2.99 -10.00
C GLU A 144 -19.52 -2.21 -11.01
N THR A 145 -18.53 -1.46 -10.50
CA THR A 145 -17.66 -0.64 -11.33
C THR A 145 -16.81 -1.50 -12.26
N LEU A 146 -16.23 -2.60 -11.75
CA LEU A 146 -15.45 -3.54 -12.55
C LEU A 146 -16.29 -4.25 -13.62
N ASN A 147 -17.54 -4.59 -13.33
CA ASN A 147 -18.43 -5.23 -14.30
C ASN A 147 -18.93 -4.26 -15.38
N LYS A 148 -19.23 -3.01 -15.00
CA LYS A 148 -19.61 -1.96 -15.95
C LYS A 148 -18.43 -1.51 -16.82
N ASN A 149 -17.19 -1.62 -16.32
CA ASN A 149 -16.03 -1.20 -17.10
C ASN A 149 -15.72 -2.18 -18.24
N SER A 150 -15.57 -1.62 -19.44
CA SER A 150 -15.25 -2.40 -20.64
C SER A 150 -13.78 -2.81 -20.68
N ASN A 151 -12.90 -2.00 -20.12
CA ASN A 151 -11.47 -2.25 -20.06
C ASN A 151 -11.05 -2.89 -18.73
N PRO A 152 -10.02 -3.74 -18.72
CA PRO A 152 -9.41 -4.19 -17.47
C PRO A 152 -8.88 -3.00 -16.64
N VAL A 153 -9.23 -2.97 -15.36
CA VAL A 153 -8.93 -1.87 -14.43
C VAL A 153 -7.64 -2.15 -13.65
N VAL A 154 -6.85 -1.11 -13.42
CA VAL A 154 -5.72 -1.14 -12.48
C VAL A 154 -6.22 -0.71 -11.11
N ILE A 155 -5.81 -1.43 -10.07
CA ILE A 155 -6.10 -1.06 -8.68
C ILE A 155 -4.79 -0.68 -7.99
N LEU A 156 -4.78 0.48 -7.35
CA LEU A 156 -3.74 0.87 -6.38
C LEU A 156 -4.28 0.57 -4.99
N SER A 157 -3.65 -0.36 -4.26
CA SER A 157 -3.98 -0.69 -2.88
C SER A 157 -2.85 -0.18 -1.98
N ILE A 158 -3.13 0.84 -1.19
CA ILE A 158 -2.16 1.51 -0.32
C ILE A 158 -2.53 1.46 1.17
N GLY A 159 -3.69 0.89 1.52
CA GLY A 159 -4.03 0.47 2.89
C GLY A 159 -4.11 -1.05 3.04
N PRO A 160 -4.66 -1.56 4.17
CA PRO A 160 -4.90 -2.97 4.38
C PRO A 160 -5.80 -3.58 3.29
N LEU A 161 -5.51 -4.81 2.89
CA LEU A 161 -6.12 -5.45 1.71
C LEU A 161 -7.56 -5.96 1.93
N THR A 162 -8.23 -5.55 3.01
CA THR A 162 -9.55 -6.04 3.45
C THR A 162 -10.60 -5.96 2.33
N ASN A 163 -10.73 -4.79 1.70
CA ASN A 163 -11.71 -4.56 0.61
C ASN A 163 -11.45 -5.49 -0.59
N ILE A 164 -10.18 -5.61 -0.98
CA ILE A 164 -9.77 -6.42 -2.14
C ILE A 164 -9.92 -7.92 -1.82
N GLY A 165 -9.55 -8.35 -0.62
CA GLY A 165 -9.75 -9.72 -0.14
C GLY A 165 -11.23 -10.11 -0.13
N GLN A 166 -12.10 -9.22 0.36
CA GLN A 166 -13.55 -9.39 0.32
C GLN A 166 -14.10 -9.48 -1.10
N LEU A 167 -13.67 -8.58 -1.99
CA LEU A 167 -14.06 -8.58 -3.40
C LEU A 167 -13.74 -9.93 -4.07
N ILE A 168 -12.52 -10.43 -3.89
CA ILE A 168 -12.08 -11.71 -4.46
C ILE A 168 -12.87 -12.88 -3.87
N LYS A 169 -13.12 -12.87 -2.55
CA LYS A 169 -13.85 -13.94 -1.86
C LYS A 169 -15.33 -13.98 -2.26
N LYS A 170 -15.96 -12.81 -2.42
CA LYS A 170 -17.39 -12.69 -2.70
C LYS A 170 -17.71 -12.80 -4.20
N TYR A 171 -16.84 -12.26 -5.06
CA TYR A 171 -17.05 -12.13 -6.51
C TYR A 171 -15.82 -12.59 -7.30
N PRO A 172 -15.41 -13.87 -7.20
CA PRO A 172 -14.16 -14.36 -7.80
C PRO A 172 -14.09 -14.18 -9.34
N GLU A 173 -15.22 -14.10 -10.03
CA GLU A 173 -15.30 -13.86 -11.48
C GLU A 173 -14.80 -12.46 -11.89
N VAL A 174 -14.91 -11.47 -11.02
CA VAL A 174 -14.52 -10.07 -11.32
C VAL A 174 -13.00 -9.91 -11.38
N THR A 175 -12.24 -10.87 -10.85
CA THR A 175 -10.78 -10.86 -10.89
C THR A 175 -10.23 -10.78 -12.31
N LYS A 176 -10.96 -11.31 -13.30
CA LYS A 176 -10.62 -11.21 -14.74
C LYS A 176 -10.78 -9.80 -15.31
N LYS A 177 -11.53 -8.93 -14.63
CA LYS A 177 -11.68 -7.50 -14.96
C LYS A 177 -10.56 -6.65 -14.37
N VAL A 178 -9.72 -7.22 -13.50
CA VAL A 178 -8.59 -6.53 -12.89
C VAL A 178 -7.33 -6.82 -13.69
N LYS A 179 -6.78 -5.78 -14.31
CA LYS A 179 -5.53 -5.84 -15.07
C LYS A 179 -4.34 -6.17 -14.18
N ARG A 180 -4.27 -5.49 -13.03
CA ARG A 180 -3.17 -5.55 -12.07
C ARG A 180 -3.58 -4.88 -10.76
N ILE A 181 -3.05 -5.37 -9.65
CA ILE A 181 -3.06 -4.65 -8.38
C ILE A 181 -1.62 -4.23 -8.05
N TYR A 182 -1.43 -2.94 -7.80
CA TYR A 182 -0.23 -2.38 -7.21
C TYR A 182 -0.44 -2.26 -5.71
N ILE A 183 0.43 -2.85 -4.91
CA ILE A 183 0.25 -3.01 -3.46
C ILE A 183 1.41 -2.34 -2.75
N MET A 184 1.13 -1.39 -1.85
CA MET A 184 2.06 -1.03 -0.79
C MET A 184 1.88 -2.02 0.35
N GLY A 185 2.94 -2.75 0.69
CA GLY A 185 2.91 -3.60 1.86
C GLY A 185 3.83 -4.81 1.79
N GLY A 186 4.13 -5.33 2.98
CA GLY A 186 5.05 -6.45 3.20
C GLY A 186 6.51 -6.02 3.39
N ALA A 187 7.29 -6.94 3.95
CA ALA A 187 8.73 -6.85 4.13
C ALA A 187 9.33 -8.23 3.84
N ILE A 188 10.25 -8.32 2.87
CA ILE A 188 10.75 -9.63 2.39
C ILE A 188 12.13 -9.93 2.95
N TYR A 189 13.11 -9.06 2.70
CA TYR A 189 14.50 -9.22 3.13
C TYR A 189 14.90 -8.24 4.23
N VAL A 190 13.97 -7.40 4.66
CA VAL A 190 14.17 -6.37 5.69
C VAL A 190 13.26 -6.62 6.89
N LYS A 191 13.51 -5.90 7.98
CA LYS A 191 12.60 -5.90 9.13
C LYS A 191 11.27 -5.25 8.77
N GLY A 192 10.24 -5.68 9.48
CA GLY A 192 8.95 -5.03 9.52
C GLY A 192 8.97 -3.65 10.17
N ASN A 193 7.84 -2.94 10.12
CA ASN A 193 7.67 -1.59 10.67
C ASN A 193 6.62 -1.49 11.80
N LEU A 194 6.16 -2.63 12.35
CA LEU A 194 5.18 -2.62 13.43
C LEU A 194 5.69 -1.98 14.72
N ILE A 195 6.98 -2.10 15.01
CA ILE A 195 7.57 -1.68 16.29
C ILE A 195 8.13 -0.28 16.13
N ILE A 196 7.38 0.71 16.59
CA ILE A 196 7.80 2.11 16.65
C ILE A 196 8.04 2.49 18.13
N PRO A 197 9.23 3.02 18.48
CA PRO A 197 9.57 3.39 19.86
C PRO A 197 8.51 4.30 20.48
N ASN A 198 8.12 4.03 21.73
CA ASN A 198 7.11 4.77 22.49
C ASN A 198 5.67 4.74 21.94
N ILE A 199 5.41 4.11 20.79
CA ILE A 199 4.06 4.05 20.19
C ILE A 199 3.54 2.61 20.21
N THR A 200 4.32 1.68 19.68
CA THR A 200 3.93 0.28 19.48
C THR A 200 5.02 -0.69 19.91
N GLU A 201 5.88 -0.27 20.85
CA GLU A 201 6.99 -1.06 21.37
C GLU A 201 6.59 -2.37 22.08
N SER A 202 5.32 -2.48 22.48
CA SER A 202 4.74 -3.71 23.04
C SER A 202 4.58 -4.82 22.00
N LEU A 203 4.46 -4.47 20.71
CA LEU A 203 4.37 -5.45 19.63
C LEU A 203 5.69 -6.22 19.49
N LYS A 204 5.60 -7.53 19.25
CA LYS A 204 6.79 -8.41 19.22
C LYS A 204 7.19 -8.85 17.81
N ASN A 205 6.30 -8.66 16.84
CA ASN A 205 6.54 -9.09 15.47
C ASN A 205 7.45 -8.09 14.72
N LYS A 206 8.74 -8.46 14.63
CA LYS A 206 9.80 -7.69 13.96
C LYS A 206 9.82 -7.83 12.43
N TYR A 207 8.93 -8.64 11.86
CA TYR A 207 9.00 -9.07 10.46
C TYR A 207 7.82 -8.60 9.63
N ALA A 208 6.70 -8.27 10.26
CA ALA A 208 5.49 -7.88 9.57
C ALA A 208 5.46 -6.38 9.24
N GLU A 209 4.76 -6.06 8.17
CA GLU A 209 4.46 -4.69 7.76
C GLU A 209 2.98 -4.42 8.07
N TRP A 210 2.66 -3.18 8.48
CA TRP A 210 1.33 -2.77 8.96
C TRP A 210 0.16 -3.20 8.06
N ASN A 211 0.17 -2.87 6.76
CA ASN A 211 -0.93 -3.18 5.85
C ASN A 211 -1.19 -4.68 5.73
N ILE A 212 -0.13 -5.50 5.73
CA ILE A 212 -0.24 -6.97 5.74
C ILE A 212 -0.65 -7.50 7.12
N TRP A 213 -0.17 -6.89 8.20
CA TRP A 213 -0.42 -7.33 9.56
C TRP A 213 -1.85 -7.07 10.01
N VAL A 214 -2.48 -5.98 9.58
CA VAL A 214 -3.86 -5.63 9.95
C VAL A 214 -4.86 -6.68 9.47
N ASP A 215 -4.76 -7.12 8.20
CA ASP A 215 -5.59 -8.20 7.68
C ASP A 215 -4.77 -9.22 6.87
N PRO A 216 -4.07 -10.13 7.56
CA PRO A 216 -3.20 -11.11 6.92
C PRO A 216 -4.03 -12.14 6.13
N LEU A 217 -5.28 -12.39 6.50
CA LEU A 217 -6.17 -13.29 5.76
C LEU A 217 -6.57 -12.67 4.42
N ALA A 218 -6.98 -11.39 4.40
CA ALA A 218 -7.23 -10.69 3.15
C ALA A 218 -5.97 -10.64 2.28
N ALA A 219 -4.81 -10.33 2.87
CA ALA A 219 -3.55 -10.35 2.15
C ALA A 219 -3.25 -11.73 1.55
N LYS A 220 -3.49 -12.82 2.29
CA LYS A 220 -3.32 -14.20 1.78
C LYS A 220 -4.26 -14.52 0.62
N ILE A 221 -5.51 -14.07 0.69
CA ILE A 221 -6.50 -14.23 -0.39
C ILE A 221 -6.00 -13.50 -1.65
N VAL A 222 -5.57 -12.24 -1.51
CA VAL A 222 -5.06 -11.43 -2.63
C VAL A 222 -3.80 -12.06 -3.23
N MET A 223 -2.81 -12.43 -2.41
CA MET A 223 -1.54 -13.01 -2.88
C MET A 223 -1.71 -14.34 -3.62
N ASN A 224 -2.74 -15.12 -3.27
CA ASN A 224 -3.07 -16.39 -3.92
C ASN A 224 -4.07 -16.26 -5.08
N SER A 225 -4.48 -15.04 -5.45
CA SER A 225 -5.42 -14.81 -6.56
C SER A 225 -4.77 -14.90 -7.95
N ASP A 226 -5.62 -15.06 -8.97
CA ASP A 226 -5.21 -15.03 -10.37
C ASP A 226 -5.01 -13.61 -10.94
N ILE A 227 -5.07 -12.58 -10.10
CA ILE A 227 -4.77 -11.21 -10.50
C ILE A 227 -3.25 -11.00 -10.60
N PRO A 228 -2.73 -10.31 -11.63
CA PRO A 228 -1.32 -9.90 -11.65
C PRO A 228 -1.01 -8.92 -10.51
N LEU A 229 0.00 -9.23 -9.69
CA LEU A 229 0.37 -8.40 -8.54
C LEU A 229 1.73 -7.73 -8.73
N SER A 230 1.84 -6.54 -8.15
CA SER A 230 2.99 -5.65 -8.23
C SER A 230 3.20 -5.02 -6.85
N LEU A 231 4.13 -5.54 -6.06
CA LEU A 231 4.35 -5.12 -4.68
C LEU A 231 5.48 -4.08 -4.57
N VAL A 232 5.26 -3.08 -3.74
CA VAL A 232 6.27 -2.15 -3.24
C VAL A 232 6.33 -2.36 -1.73
N THR A 233 7.26 -3.21 -1.32
CA THR A 233 7.49 -3.62 0.07
C THR A 233 8.45 -2.65 0.78
N LEU A 234 8.64 -2.84 2.08
CA LEU A 234 9.65 -2.10 2.86
C LEU A 234 11.06 -2.20 2.28
N ASP A 235 11.37 -3.29 1.57
CA ASP A 235 12.65 -3.45 0.85
C ASP A 235 12.92 -2.29 -0.12
N ALA A 236 11.87 -1.73 -0.74
CA ALA A 236 11.95 -0.61 -1.64
C ALA A 236 11.75 0.74 -0.93
N THR A 237 10.74 0.85 -0.08
CA THR A 237 10.37 2.14 0.53
C THR A 237 11.43 2.63 1.51
N ASN A 238 12.16 1.72 2.17
CA ASN A 238 13.29 2.07 3.05
C ASN A 238 14.44 2.78 2.29
N GLN A 239 14.49 2.68 0.97
CA GLN A 239 15.49 3.38 0.13
C GLN A 239 15.09 4.84 -0.17
N VAL A 240 13.88 5.25 0.20
CA VAL A 240 13.35 6.59 -0.07
C VAL A 240 12.79 7.20 1.21
N GLN A 241 13.69 7.53 2.13
CA GLN A 241 13.36 8.24 3.36
C GLN A 241 12.95 9.70 3.08
N VAL A 242 12.00 10.20 3.85
CA VAL A 242 11.68 11.62 3.89
C VAL A 242 12.70 12.32 4.79
N THR A 243 13.38 13.33 4.25
CA THR A 243 14.45 14.04 4.98
C THR A 243 14.19 15.53 5.03
N ARG A 244 14.75 16.22 6.02
CA ARG A 244 14.72 17.69 6.09
C ARG A 244 15.26 18.36 4.83
N ASP A 245 16.25 17.76 4.17
CA ASP A 245 16.79 18.30 2.92
C ASP A 245 15.83 18.15 1.75
N PHE A 246 15.09 17.03 1.69
CA PHE A 246 13.97 16.93 0.76
C PHE A 246 12.90 17.98 1.07
N MET A 247 12.51 18.17 2.33
CA MET A 247 11.52 19.19 2.73
C MET A 247 11.94 20.60 2.30
N LYS A 248 13.20 20.99 2.54
CA LYS A 248 13.76 22.27 2.06
C LYS A 248 13.67 22.38 0.54
N THR A 249 14.00 21.31 -0.17
CA THR A 249 13.93 21.26 -1.64
C THR A 249 12.51 21.39 -2.15
N LEU A 250 11.55 20.66 -1.54
CA LEU A 250 10.13 20.77 -1.83
C LEU A 250 9.68 22.21 -1.67
N LYS A 251 9.90 22.81 -0.48
CA LYS A 251 9.51 24.18 -0.15
C LYS A 251 10.05 25.22 -1.12
N LYS A 252 11.32 25.09 -1.54
CA LYS A 252 11.94 25.98 -2.51
C LYS A 252 11.29 25.91 -3.90
N ASN A 253 10.65 24.80 -4.24
CA ASN A 253 10.09 24.56 -5.57
C ASN A 253 8.55 24.57 -5.59
N MET A 254 7.86 24.93 -4.50
CA MET A 254 6.39 24.91 -4.43
C MET A 254 5.76 25.97 -5.32
N LYS A 255 4.76 25.58 -6.08
CA LYS A 255 3.99 26.45 -6.98
C LYS A 255 2.48 26.22 -6.92
N SER A 256 2.02 25.15 -6.28
CA SER A 256 0.61 24.75 -6.26
C SER A 256 0.07 24.61 -4.84
N LYS A 257 -1.27 24.63 -4.71
CA LYS A 257 -1.96 24.34 -3.45
C LYS A 257 -1.64 22.94 -2.92
N ALA A 258 -1.52 21.95 -3.81
CA ALA A 258 -1.15 20.58 -3.44
C ALA A 258 0.28 20.48 -2.89
N ALA A 259 1.24 21.21 -3.47
CA ALA A 259 2.61 21.25 -2.98
C ALA A 259 2.71 21.94 -1.60
N ASN A 260 1.97 23.05 -1.41
CA ASN A 260 1.89 23.74 -0.12
C ASN A 260 1.26 22.84 0.96
N PHE A 261 0.12 22.21 0.64
CA PHE A 261 -0.51 21.25 1.54
C PHE A 261 0.46 20.15 1.97
N TYR A 262 1.17 19.53 1.02
CA TYR A 262 2.11 18.46 1.38
C TYR A 262 3.28 18.97 2.24
N ALA A 263 3.77 20.19 2.00
CA ALA A 263 4.78 20.78 2.87
C ALA A 263 4.27 21.04 4.29
N ASP A 264 3.03 21.49 4.45
CA ASP A 264 2.39 21.68 5.76
C ASP A 264 2.25 20.34 6.51
N ILE A 265 1.86 19.28 5.79
CA ILE A 265 1.76 17.91 6.33
C ILE A 265 3.11 17.45 6.87
N LEU A 266 4.19 17.65 6.11
CA LEU A 266 5.53 17.28 6.55
C LEU A 266 6.00 18.11 7.74
N ASP A 267 5.63 19.40 7.82
CA ASP A 267 5.91 20.24 8.99
C ASP A 267 5.19 19.74 10.25
N LYS A 268 3.96 19.26 10.11
CA LYS A 268 3.20 18.65 11.21
C LYS A 268 3.70 17.27 11.62
N ASN A 269 4.37 16.56 10.72
CA ASN A 269 4.95 15.23 10.98
C ASN A 269 6.47 15.27 11.25
N LEU A 270 7.01 16.44 11.64
CA LEU A 270 8.46 16.64 11.80
C LEU A 270 9.10 15.69 12.81
N GLU A 271 8.42 15.35 13.90
CA GLU A 271 8.93 14.41 14.91
C GLU A 271 9.20 13.04 14.29
N PHE A 272 8.27 12.54 13.48
CA PHE A 272 8.42 11.25 12.81
C PHE A 272 9.48 11.32 11.69
N VAL A 273 9.57 12.44 10.97
CA VAL A 273 10.66 12.70 10.02
C VAL A 273 12.03 12.71 10.71
N ASP A 274 12.14 13.39 11.86
CA ASP A 274 13.40 13.53 12.62
C ASP A 274 13.82 12.23 13.32
N SER A 275 12.85 11.38 13.68
CA SER A 275 13.12 10.03 14.18
C SER A 275 13.83 9.14 13.15
N GLY A 276 13.70 9.49 11.86
CA GLY A 276 14.20 8.70 10.75
C GLY A 276 13.26 7.56 10.34
N GLU A 277 12.06 7.46 10.91
CA GLU A 277 11.12 6.38 10.65
C GLU A 277 10.04 6.73 9.61
N TYR A 278 10.12 7.90 8.94
CA TYR A 278 9.16 8.32 7.90
C TYR A 278 9.71 8.16 6.47
N TYR A 279 9.00 7.41 5.62
CA TYR A 279 9.42 7.07 4.26
C TYR A 279 8.33 7.37 3.23
N PHE A 280 8.68 7.38 1.95
CA PHE A 280 7.71 7.51 0.86
C PHE A 280 7.10 6.13 0.53
N TRP A 281 6.20 5.61 1.38
CA TRP A 281 5.59 4.30 1.16
C TRP A 281 4.57 4.31 0.02
N ASP A 282 3.42 4.95 0.23
CA ASP A 282 2.29 4.89 -0.70
C ASP A 282 2.54 5.62 -2.00
N ILE A 283 3.15 6.80 -1.90
CA ILE A 283 3.48 7.59 -3.07
C ILE A 283 4.51 6.91 -3.96
N LEU A 284 5.46 6.12 -3.42
CA LEU A 284 6.36 5.34 -4.26
C LEU A 284 5.58 4.28 -5.03
N THR A 285 4.62 3.62 -4.38
CA THR A 285 3.72 2.64 -5.01
C THR A 285 2.92 3.27 -6.13
N ALA A 286 2.25 4.39 -5.85
CA ALA A 286 1.47 5.13 -6.84
C ALA A 286 2.34 5.59 -8.02
N ALA A 287 3.47 6.23 -7.75
CA ALA A 287 4.37 6.75 -8.78
C ALA A 287 4.97 5.64 -9.65
N SER A 288 5.23 4.47 -9.07
CA SER A 288 5.75 3.30 -9.80
C SER A 288 4.74 2.70 -10.79
N MET A 289 3.43 2.96 -10.64
CA MET A 289 2.45 2.63 -11.67
C MET A 289 2.66 3.43 -12.96
N TYR A 290 3.10 4.70 -12.82
CA TYR A 290 3.19 5.65 -13.92
C TYR A 290 4.57 5.71 -14.56
N PHE A 291 5.62 5.40 -13.80
CA PHE A 291 7.02 5.57 -14.23
C PHE A 291 7.92 4.46 -13.66
N PRO A 292 9.01 4.12 -14.36
CA PRO A 292 9.89 3.01 -13.99
C PRO A 292 10.92 3.39 -12.90
N PHE A 293 10.47 3.79 -11.71
CA PHE A 293 11.39 4.07 -10.59
C PHE A 293 11.96 2.81 -9.93
N CYS A 294 11.30 1.68 -10.15
CA CYS A 294 11.56 0.42 -9.47
C CYS A 294 12.24 -0.60 -10.38
N THR A 295 13.34 -1.18 -9.89
CA THR A 295 13.90 -2.42 -10.43
C THR A 295 13.12 -3.59 -9.87
N GLU A 296 12.60 -4.45 -10.75
CA GLU A 296 11.77 -5.60 -10.39
C GLU A 296 12.58 -6.88 -10.19
N LYS A 297 12.12 -7.69 -9.23
CA LYS A 297 12.37 -9.13 -9.23
C LYS A 297 11.02 -9.86 -9.23
N LYS A 298 10.99 -10.99 -9.93
CA LYS A 298 9.86 -11.92 -9.91
C LYS A 298 10.13 -13.01 -8.88
N THR A 299 9.18 -13.24 -7.98
CA THR A 299 9.27 -14.31 -6.99
C THR A 299 7.89 -14.81 -6.61
N SER A 300 7.80 -16.02 -6.06
CA SER A 300 6.56 -16.50 -5.46
C SER A 300 6.51 -16.10 -4.00
N LEU A 301 5.40 -15.50 -3.59
CA LEU A 301 5.17 -14.99 -2.24
C LEU A 301 4.02 -15.73 -1.56
N ASP A 302 4.08 -15.86 -0.24
CA ASP A 302 2.95 -16.22 0.60
C ASP A 302 2.78 -15.25 1.75
N VAL A 303 1.57 -15.25 2.33
CA VAL A 303 1.32 -14.62 3.61
C VAL A 303 1.14 -15.72 4.63
N ILE A 304 1.98 -15.69 5.65
CA ILE A 304 1.78 -16.54 6.83
C ILE A 304 0.58 -15.93 7.57
N THR A 305 -0.44 -16.74 7.83
CA THR A 305 -1.66 -16.33 8.58
C THR A 305 -1.80 -17.07 9.91
N GLN A 306 -1.13 -18.23 10.01
CA GLN A 306 -1.11 -19.11 11.18
C GLN A 306 0.33 -19.58 11.40
N TYR A 307 0.67 -19.95 12.63
CA TYR A 307 1.96 -20.58 12.92
C TYR A 307 2.07 -21.92 12.18
N GLU A 308 3.00 -22.06 11.22
CA GLU A 308 3.31 -23.36 10.60
C GLU A 308 4.38 -24.09 11.43
N SER A 309 3.98 -25.17 12.09
CA SER A 309 4.77 -26.02 13.00
C SER A 309 5.85 -26.89 12.33
N ASN A 310 6.25 -26.61 11.08
CA ASN A 310 6.96 -27.59 10.25
C ASN A 310 8.46 -27.34 10.07
N THR A 311 9.05 -26.42 10.82
CA THR A 311 10.52 -26.28 10.93
C THR A 311 10.94 -26.45 12.38
N ASN A 312 11.44 -27.66 12.69
CA ASN A 312 12.13 -28.10 13.90
C ASN A 312 11.90 -27.24 15.16
N GLY A 313 10.76 -27.47 15.81
CA GLY A 313 10.35 -26.83 17.06
C GLY A 313 11.18 -27.14 18.32
N TYR A 314 12.40 -27.67 18.22
CA TYR A 314 13.17 -28.00 19.43
C TYR A 314 13.67 -26.77 20.21
N ASP A 315 13.89 -25.62 19.57
CA ASP A 315 14.37 -24.41 20.25
C ASP A 315 13.26 -23.54 20.87
N GLN A 316 11.98 -23.86 20.67
CA GLN A 316 10.86 -23.05 21.17
C GLN A 316 9.86 -23.81 22.08
N ILE A 317 9.99 -25.15 22.21
CA ILE A 317 9.16 -26.00 23.06
C ILE A 317 9.82 -26.18 24.44
N LYS A 318 9.93 -25.10 25.22
CA LYS A 318 10.21 -25.20 26.67
C LYS A 318 9.16 -24.55 27.55
N SER A 319 8.15 -23.89 27.00
CA SER A 319 7.33 -23.01 27.83
C SER A 319 5.90 -23.42 28.14
N PHE A 320 5.29 -24.49 27.61
CA PHE A 320 3.92 -24.82 28.06
C PHE A 320 3.66 -26.32 28.18
N GLY A 321 3.59 -26.75 29.44
CA GLY A 321 3.22 -28.09 29.88
C GLY A 321 1.71 -28.35 29.84
N LYS A 322 1.34 -29.58 30.22
CA LYS A 322 0.00 -30.18 30.16
C LYS A 322 -1.04 -29.42 31.01
N GLU A 323 -1.77 -28.45 30.46
CA GLU A 323 -3.09 -28.04 31.03
C GLU A 323 -3.96 -27.16 30.10
N PHE A 324 -3.84 -27.30 28.79
CA PHE A 324 -4.60 -26.51 27.81
C PHE A 324 -6.12 -26.72 27.85
N ASN A 325 -6.63 -27.79 28.46
CA ASN A 325 -8.07 -28.09 28.50
C ASN A 325 -8.85 -27.31 29.57
N LEU A 326 -8.19 -26.77 30.61
CA LEU A 326 -8.87 -25.98 31.65
C LEU A 326 -9.24 -24.56 31.18
N ALA A 327 -8.55 -24.05 30.16
CA ALA A 327 -8.77 -22.71 29.63
C ALA A 327 -10.00 -22.59 28.71
N LEU A 328 -10.67 -23.69 28.35
CA LEU A 328 -11.82 -23.63 27.43
C LEU A 328 -13.18 -23.48 28.16
N GLU A 329 -13.30 -23.92 29.41
CA GLU A 329 -14.58 -23.89 30.14
C GLU A 329 -14.86 -22.57 30.89
N GLN A 330 -13.83 -21.78 31.22
CA GLN A 330 -13.98 -20.54 31.99
C GLN A 330 -14.37 -19.30 31.15
N PHE A 331 -14.41 -19.39 29.82
CA PHE A 331 -14.63 -18.24 28.93
C PHE A 331 -16.08 -18.04 28.44
N LYS A 332 -17.07 -18.66 29.09
CA LYS A 332 -18.47 -18.48 28.70
C LYS A 332 -19.08 -17.14 29.12
N ASP A 333 -18.59 -16.47 30.16
CA ASP A 333 -19.19 -15.22 30.65
C ASP A 333 -18.18 -14.25 31.28
N ASN A 334 -17.53 -13.37 30.49
CA ASN A 334 -17.28 -11.95 30.82
C ASN A 334 -16.27 -11.26 29.87
N MET A 335 -16.72 -10.13 29.29
CA MET A 335 -15.94 -9.20 28.47
C MET A 335 -15.10 -8.20 29.30
N GLN A 336 -14.20 -8.65 30.18
CA GLN A 336 -13.33 -7.70 30.92
C GLN A 336 -11.84 -8.03 31.02
N ASN A 337 -11.35 -9.16 30.53
CA ASN A 337 -9.92 -9.50 30.62
C ASN A 337 -9.25 -9.66 29.23
N ARG A 338 -9.01 -8.53 28.54
CA ARG A 338 -8.17 -8.47 27.32
C ARG A 338 -6.70 -8.23 27.65
N GLN A 339 -6.03 -9.18 28.32
CA GLN A 339 -4.57 -9.12 28.49
C GLN A 339 -3.83 -10.46 28.27
N ALA A 340 -4.52 -11.52 27.84
CA ALA A 340 -3.88 -12.83 27.64
C ALA A 340 -3.82 -13.33 26.18
N PHE A 341 -4.16 -12.50 25.19
CA PHE A 341 -4.07 -12.89 23.76
C PHE A 341 -2.83 -12.37 23.02
N GLU A 342 -1.89 -11.70 23.70
CA GLU A 342 -0.69 -11.09 23.09
C GLU A 342 0.54 -12.03 22.98
N GLN A 343 0.36 -13.35 22.91
CA GLN A 343 1.47 -14.30 22.71
C GLN A 343 1.31 -15.23 21.49
N LEU A 344 0.75 -14.72 20.39
CA LEU A 344 0.62 -15.48 19.13
C LEU A 344 1.01 -14.69 17.86
N GLU A 345 1.89 -13.69 17.97
CA GLU A 345 2.17 -12.77 16.84
C GLU A 345 3.27 -13.21 15.85
N SER A 346 3.96 -14.34 16.08
CA SER A 346 4.94 -14.83 15.11
C SER A 346 4.24 -15.61 13.98
N GLY A 347 4.24 -15.05 12.76
CA GLY A 347 3.66 -15.71 11.58
C GLY A 347 2.58 -14.90 10.85
N ARG A 348 2.71 -13.58 10.77
CA ARG A 348 1.79 -12.67 10.05
C ARG A 348 2.55 -11.73 9.12
N THR A 349 3.41 -12.32 8.30
CA THR A 349 4.32 -11.59 7.40
C THR A 349 4.33 -12.24 6.02
N LEU A 350 4.89 -11.50 5.06
CA LEU A 350 5.11 -11.93 3.69
C LEU A 350 6.41 -12.75 3.62
N VAL A 351 6.37 -13.92 2.97
CA VAL A 351 7.53 -14.81 2.86
C VAL A 351 7.74 -15.31 1.43
N LEU A 352 8.98 -15.71 1.12
CA LEU A 352 9.31 -16.40 -0.13
C LEU A 352 8.75 -17.82 -0.09
N LYS A 353 8.05 -18.25 -1.14
CA LYS A 353 7.62 -19.65 -1.31
C LYS A 353 8.76 -20.49 -1.88
N THR A 354 8.95 -21.70 -1.33
CA THR A 354 10.04 -22.62 -1.66
C THR A 354 9.70 -23.69 -2.71
N ARG A 355 8.46 -23.76 -3.25
CA ARG A 355 8.05 -24.81 -4.21
C ARG A 355 7.87 -24.30 -5.65
N GLU A 356 8.29 -25.13 -6.61
CA GLU A 356 8.66 -24.78 -8.00
C GLU A 356 7.54 -24.47 -9.00
N ASN A 357 6.25 -24.64 -8.67
CA ASN A 357 5.15 -24.51 -9.66
C ASN A 357 4.07 -23.49 -9.28
N LYS A 358 4.44 -22.23 -9.00
CA LYS A 358 3.46 -21.16 -8.74
C LYS A 358 3.79 -19.82 -9.41
N LYS A 359 2.71 -19.06 -9.64
CA LYS A 359 2.69 -17.73 -10.23
C LYS A 359 3.65 -16.79 -9.51
N LEU A 360 4.43 -16.05 -10.30
CA LEU A 360 5.42 -15.11 -9.80
C LEU A 360 4.79 -13.72 -9.66
N GLN A 361 4.81 -13.19 -8.44
CA GLN A 361 4.54 -11.78 -8.18
C GLN A 361 5.78 -10.96 -8.53
N LYS A 362 5.53 -9.72 -8.94
CA LYS A 362 6.59 -8.73 -9.18
C LYS A 362 6.74 -7.91 -7.91
N PHE A 363 7.96 -7.71 -7.43
CA PHE A 363 8.22 -6.81 -6.31
C PHE A 363 9.42 -5.90 -6.61
N CYS A 364 9.37 -4.67 -6.09
CA CYS A 364 10.42 -3.68 -6.24
C CYS A 364 11.59 -3.96 -5.29
N THR A 365 12.81 -4.09 -5.83
CA THR A 365 14.04 -4.34 -5.05
C THR A 365 14.96 -3.14 -4.96
N LYS A 366 14.88 -2.21 -5.91
CA LYS A 366 15.75 -1.03 -5.96
C LYS A 366 15.02 0.16 -6.51
N VAL A 367 15.23 1.32 -5.91
CA VAL A 367 14.56 2.57 -6.30
C VAL A 367 15.56 3.58 -6.87
N SER A 368 15.20 4.18 -8.00
CA SER A 368 15.89 5.34 -8.56
C SER A 368 15.50 6.62 -7.80
N GLU A 369 15.93 6.73 -6.53
CA GLU A 369 15.49 7.77 -5.59
C GLU A 369 15.51 9.19 -6.17
N LYS A 370 16.62 9.61 -6.80
CA LYS A 370 16.76 10.95 -7.37
C LYS A 370 15.71 11.23 -8.46
N GLN A 371 15.42 10.24 -9.31
CA GLN A 371 14.40 10.37 -10.37
C GLN A 371 13.00 10.42 -9.78
N PHE A 372 12.73 9.58 -8.76
CA PHE A 372 11.47 9.57 -8.04
C PHE A 372 11.19 10.92 -7.36
N LYS A 373 12.11 11.42 -6.52
CA LYS A 373 11.99 12.71 -5.82
C LYS A 373 11.80 13.88 -6.79
N LYS A 374 12.51 13.87 -7.93
CA LYS A 374 12.33 14.87 -8.99
C LYS A 374 10.91 14.80 -9.59
N SER A 375 10.46 13.62 -10.00
CA SER A 375 9.12 13.44 -10.58
C SER A 375 8.01 13.82 -9.60
N LEU A 376 8.20 13.55 -8.30
CA LEU A 376 7.26 13.94 -7.24
C LEU A 376 7.08 15.46 -7.18
N ILE A 377 8.18 16.22 -7.10
CA ILE A 377 8.14 17.68 -7.06
C ILE A 377 7.52 18.25 -8.34
N GLU A 378 7.88 17.72 -9.51
CA GLU A 378 7.29 18.14 -10.78
C GLU A 378 5.77 17.90 -10.80
N THR A 379 5.33 16.69 -10.41
CA THR A 379 3.90 16.29 -10.42
C THR A 379 3.06 17.12 -9.45
N LEU A 380 3.56 17.40 -8.26
CA LEU A 380 2.85 18.22 -7.28
C LEU A 380 2.59 19.64 -7.79
N ASN A 381 3.53 20.20 -8.54
CA ASN A 381 3.42 21.55 -9.10
C ASN A 381 2.51 21.64 -10.34
N TYR A 382 2.01 20.53 -10.87
CA TYR A 382 1.03 20.53 -11.97
C TYR A 382 -0.42 20.76 -11.51
N SER A 383 -0.72 20.71 -10.21
CA SER A 383 -2.04 21.10 -9.71
C SER A 383 -2.23 22.62 -9.85
N ASN A 384 -3.30 23.06 -10.52
CA ASN A 384 -3.62 24.48 -10.73
C ASN A 384 -4.19 25.15 -9.49
#